data_AF-A0A971ZFD2-F1
#
_entry.id   AF-A0A971ZFD2-F1
#
_cell.length_a   1.000
_cell.length_b   1.000
_cell.length_c   1.000
_cell.angle_alpha   90.00
_cell.angle_beta   90.00
_cell.angle_gamma   90.00
#
_symmetry.space_group_name_H-M   'P 1'
#
loop_
_entity.id
_entity.type
_entity.pdbx_description
1 polymer ?
#
loop_
_entity_poly.entity_id
_entity_poly.type
_entity_poly.pdbx_seq_one_letter_code
_entity_poly.pdbx_strand_id
1 'polypeptide(L)'
;SDLLPEFAIAEFETEPSISDYVGSNEDKFDALHYTRILADLAGIIYLRKGHYHVKKTVQKQYQTQGIKAFFLPMLEVAATEFNWNYMDGFEDNVDLRPFWLFMLWRLQSHGGVSQMIKEVCTAFPALVRQFPPNEFGAPESYLGICIKSRFIKCFLEFWGFITRNPGRLSGKERLPGKGGIQPLLMQTFHFDVK
;
A
#
# COMPACT_ATOMS: atom_id res chain seq x y z
N SER A 1 6.94 -12.73 21.28
CA SER A 1 7.44 -11.47 20.73
C SER A 1 6.68 -10.37 21.46
N ASP A 2 7.32 -9.73 22.43
CA ASP A 2 6.64 -8.96 23.48
C ASP A 2 6.13 -7.59 22.99
N LEU A 3 6.49 -7.21 21.77
CA LEU A 3 6.07 -5.97 21.11
C LEU A 3 4.88 -6.15 20.16
N LEU A 4 4.49 -7.39 19.82
CA LEU A 4 3.35 -7.64 18.93
C LEU A 4 2.05 -6.94 19.38
N PRO A 5 1.70 -6.89 20.69
CA PRO A 5 0.49 -6.22 21.16
C PRO A 5 0.48 -4.69 20.95
N GLU A 6 1.63 -4.07 20.68
CA GLU A 6 1.74 -2.62 20.47
C GLU A 6 1.51 -2.21 19.00
N PHE A 7 1.52 -3.15 18.07
CA PHE A 7 1.26 -2.84 16.66
C PHE A 7 -0.23 -2.68 16.41
N ALA A 8 -0.60 -1.62 15.70
CA ALA A 8 -2.00 -1.36 15.31
C ALA A 8 -2.66 -2.49 14.50
N ILE A 9 -1.86 -3.37 13.89
CA ILE A 9 -2.33 -4.55 13.14
C ILE A 9 -2.78 -5.67 14.09
N ALA A 10 -2.27 -5.74 15.32
CA ALA A 10 -2.65 -6.75 16.31
C ALA A 10 -4.15 -6.70 16.68
N GLU A 11 -4.78 -5.53 16.53
CA GLU A 11 -6.23 -5.36 16.72
C GLU A 11 -7.07 -6.18 15.73
N PHE A 12 -6.50 -6.52 14.57
CA PHE A 12 -7.22 -7.13 13.45
C PHE A 12 -6.54 -8.41 12.91
N GLU A 13 -5.64 -9.04 13.68
CA GLU A 13 -5.06 -10.32 13.30
C GLU A 13 -6.17 -11.38 13.15
N THR A 14 -6.52 -11.72 11.91
CA THR A 14 -7.27 -12.93 11.56
C THR A 14 -6.31 -13.96 10.99
N GLU A 15 -6.57 -15.25 11.21
CA GLU A 15 -5.87 -16.27 10.45
C GLU A 15 -6.44 -16.37 9.03
N PRO A 16 -5.62 -16.27 7.97
CA PRO A 16 -4.20 -15.92 7.97
C PRO A 16 -4.02 -14.37 7.88
N SER A 17 -2.99 -13.85 8.57
CA SER A 17 -2.78 -12.41 8.89
C SER A 17 -1.92 -11.70 7.82
N ILE A 18 -1.66 -10.38 7.93
CA ILE A 18 -0.62 -9.73 7.09
C ILE A 18 0.73 -10.48 7.18
N SER A 19 0.95 -11.19 8.29
CA SER A 19 2.00 -12.18 8.51
C SER A 19 1.61 -13.58 8.03
N ASP A 20 0.94 -13.69 6.87
CA ASP A 20 0.41 -14.85 6.10
C ASP A 20 1.45 -15.96 5.83
N TYR A 21 2.38 -16.18 6.75
CA TYR A 21 3.42 -17.17 6.72
C TYR A 21 2.79 -18.56 6.88
N VAL A 22 2.29 -19.07 5.76
CA VAL A 22 1.97 -20.50 5.58
C VAL A 22 3.26 -21.33 5.48
N GLY A 23 4.42 -20.67 5.50
CA GLY A 23 5.69 -21.27 5.89
C GLY A 23 6.46 -22.04 4.82
N SER A 24 6.08 -21.93 3.54
CA SER A 24 6.76 -22.69 2.48
C SER A 24 7.75 -21.88 1.63
N ASN A 25 7.47 -20.63 1.27
CA ASN A 25 8.34 -19.76 0.46
C ASN A 25 7.85 -18.29 0.46
N GLU A 26 8.66 -17.39 -0.12
CA GLU A 26 8.37 -15.94 -0.23
C GLU A 26 7.06 -15.65 -0.97
N ASP A 27 6.76 -16.42 -2.03
CA ASP A 27 5.55 -16.23 -2.86
C ASP A 27 4.23 -16.43 -2.09
N LYS A 28 4.29 -17.02 -0.90
CA LYS A 28 3.15 -17.16 0.01
C LYS A 28 3.13 -16.14 1.13
N PHE A 29 3.99 -15.13 1.08
CA PHE A 29 4.06 -14.07 2.08
C PHE A 29 4.11 -12.70 1.39
N ASP A 30 2.93 -12.18 1.05
CA ASP A 30 2.71 -10.91 0.33
C ASP A 30 3.60 -9.77 0.87
N ALA A 31 3.60 -9.52 2.18
CA ALA A 31 4.34 -8.42 2.77
C ALA A 31 5.87 -8.62 2.66
N LEU A 32 6.37 -9.85 2.80
CA LEU A 32 7.80 -10.16 2.60
C LEU A 32 8.19 -10.04 1.14
N HIS A 33 7.36 -10.57 0.23
CA HIS A 33 7.59 -10.48 -1.21
C HIS A 33 7.64 -9.03 -1.68
N TYR A 34 6.65 -8.23 -1.25
CA TYR A 34 6.59 -6.80 -1.50
C TYR A 34 7.84 -6.08 -0.94
N THR A 35 8.19 -6.34 0.32
CA THR A 35 9.39 -5.78 0.97
C THR A 35 10.66 -6.10 0.18
N ARG A 36 10.82 -7.34 -0.30
CA ARG A 36 11.98 -7.74 -1.09
C ARG A 36 12.04 -6.97 -2.41
N ILE A 37 10.93 -6.88 -3.15
CA ILE A 37 10.88 -6.14 -4.42
C ILE A 37 11.28 -4.68 -4.21
N LEU A 38 10.69 -4.03 -3.21
CA LEU A 38 11.01 -2.63 -2.91
C LEU A 38 12.48 -2.44 -2.50
N ALA A 39 13.04 -3.35 -1.71
CA ALA A 39 14.45 -3.28 -1.33
C ALA A 39 15.39 -3.48 -2.53
N ASP A 40 14.99 -4.28 -3.52
CA ASP A 40 15.75 -4.47 -4.76
C ASP A 40 15.68 -3.22 -5.65
N LEU A 41 14.46 -2.69 -5.87
CA LEU A 41 14.22 -1.44 -6.63
C LEU A 41 14.97 -0.25 -6.00
N ALA A 42 14.89 -0.10 -4.68
CA ALA A 42 15.62 0.95 -3.95
C ALA A 42 17.16 0.72 -3.93
N GLY A 43 17.64 -0.39 -4.51
CA GLY A 43 19.04 -0.73 -4.55
C GLY A 43 19.63 -1.01 -3.17
N ILE A 44 18.82 -1.42 -2.19
CA ILE A 44 19.24 -1.75 -0.82
C ILE A 44 19.90 -3.12 -0.77
N ILE A 45 19.30 -4.10 -1.46
CA ILE A 45 19.79 -5.46 -1.52
C ILE A 45 20.41 -5.79 -2.88
N TYR A 46 21.08 -6.93 -2.94
CA TYR A 46 21.52 -7.58 -4.17
C TYR A 46 21.57 -9.10 -3.95
N LEU A 47 21.38 -9.87 -5.01
CA LEU A 47 21.46 -11.34 -4.97
C LEU A 47 22.91 -11.79 -5.22
N ARG A 48 23.44 -12.65 -4.34
CA ARG A 48 24.74 -13.31 -4.53
C ARG A 48 24.68 -14.74 -4.01
N LYS A 49 25.06 -15.70 -4.86
CA LYS A 49 25.07 -17.14 -4.52
C LYS A 49 23.74 -17.61 -3.90
N GLY A 50 22.60 -17.18 -4.45
CA GLY A 50 21.27 -17.55 -3.97
C GLY A 50 20.81 -16.85 -2.69
N HIS A 51 21.55 -15.87 -2.17
CA HIS A 51 21.20 -15.15 -0.96
C HIS A 51 21.12 -13.64 -1.20
N TYR A 52 20.14 -12.99 -0.58
CA TYR A 52 20.05 -11.54 -0.57
C TYR A 52 21.00 -10.95 0.46
N HIS A 53 21.72 -9.91 0.05
CA HIS A 53 22.65 -9.19 0.91
C HIS A 53 22.35 -7.69 0.86
N VAL A 54 22.38 -7.03 2.01
CA VAL A 54 22.34 -5.56 2.07
C VAL A 54 23.66 -4.99 1.57
N LYS A 55 23.62 -3.98 0.71
CA LYS A 55 24.83 -3.31 0.21
C LYS A 55 25.61 -2.66 1.36
N LYS A 56 26.95 -2.71 1.31
CA LYS A 56 27.82 -2.13 2.35
C LYS A 56 27.58 -0.62 2.56
N THR A 57 27.26 0.10 1.48
CA THR A 57 26.91 1.54 1.55
C THR A 57 25.67 1.77 2.40
N VAL A 58 24.64 0.96 2.21
CA VAL A 58 23.38 1.05 2.96
C VAL A 58 23.55 0.58 4.40
N GLN A 59 24.37 -0.46 4.65
CA GLN A 59 24.75 -0.84 6.01
C GLN A 59 25.40 0.32 6.77
N LYS A 60 26.27 1.11 6.12
CA LYS A 60 26.87 2.30 6.72
C LYS A 60 25.84 3.41 6.97
N GLN A 61 24.92 3.64 6.02
CA GLN A 61 23.82 4.60 6.21
C GLN A 61 22.96 4.21 7.42
N TYR A 62 22.61 2.93 7.55
CA TYR A 62 21.85 2.41 8.68
C TYR A 62 22.50 2.72 10.04
N GLN A 63 23.83 2.61 10.16
CA GLN A 63 24.53 2.96 11.40
C GLN A 63 24.35 4.42 11.83
N THR A 64 24.07 5.31 10.88
CA THR A 64 23.94 6.76 11.14
C THR A 64 22.48 7.24 11.16
N GLN A 65 21.61 6.60 10.38
CA GLN A 65 20.22 7.04 10.16
C GLN A 65 19.18 6.08 10.74
N GLY A 66 19.61 4.92 11.25
CA GLY A 66 18.73 3.85 11.69
C GLY A 66 17.80 3.39 10.56
N ILE A 67 16.57 3.04 10.91
CA ILE A 67 15.57 2.49 9.98
C ILE A 67 15.26 3.43 8.78
N LYS A 68 15.51 4.74 8.91
CA LYS A 68 15.30 5.71 7.82
C LYS A 68 16.13 5.38 6.57
N ALA A 69 17.29 4.74 6.76
CA ALA A 69 18.14 4.28 5.66
C ALA A 69 17.47 3.25 4.74
N PHE A 70 16.40 2.58 5.22
CA PHE A 70 15.61 1.64 4.45
C PHE A 70 14.23 2.20 4.12
N PHE A 71 13.55 2.79 5.12
CA PHE A 71 12.15 3.18 5.01
C PHE A 71 11.91 4.23 3.92
N LEU A 72 12.70 5.31 3.88
CA LEU A 72 12.47 6.41 2.93
C LEU A 72 12.77 5.99 1.48
N PRO A 73 13.92 5.35 1.16
CA PRO A 73 14.16 4.87 -0.21
C PRO A 73 13.12 3.86 -0.68
N MET A 74 12.68 2.96 0.20
CA MET A 74 11.63 1.99 -0.14
C MET A 74 10.28 2.68 -0.38
N LEU A 75 9.94 3.72 0.38
CA LEU A 75 8.68 4.46 0.23
C LEU A 75 8.67 5.25 -1.07
N GLU A 76 9.81 5.83 -1.43
CA GLU A 76 10.01 6.50 -2.70
C GLU A 76 9.74 5.54 -3.86
N VAL A 77 10.46 4.40 -3.93
CA VAL A 77 10.24 3.44 -5.03
C VAL A 77 8.85 2.81 -4.99
N ALA A 78 8.23 2.65 -3.81
CA ALA A 78 6.84 2.22 -3.71
C ALA A 78 5.89 3.20 -4.39
N ALA A 79 6.13 4.51 -4.28
CA ALA A 79 5.30 5.54 -4.91
C ALA A 79 5.64 5.80 -6.38
N THR A 80 6.89 5.58 -6.80
CA THR A 80 7.38 6.03 -8.12
C THR A 80 7.71 4.91 -9.10
N GLU A 81 8.17 3.74 -8.64
CA GLU A 81 8.76 2.70 -9.49
C GLU A 81 8.03 1.36 -9.44
N PHE A 82 7.60 0.93 -8.25
CA PHE A 82 6.89 -0.33 -8.07
C PHE A 82 5.62 -0.39 -8.93
N ASN A 83 5.42 -1.49 -9.65
CA ASN A 83 4.20 -1.71 -10.41
C ASN A 83 3.05 -2.09 -9.46
N TRP A 84 2.12 -1.17 -9.24
CA TRP A 84 1.01 -1.39 -8.31
C TRP A 84 0.06 -2.52 -8.74
N ASN A 85 0.05 -2.89 -10.03
CA ASN A 85 -0.78 -3.95 -10.57
C ASN A 85 -0.15 -5.34 -10.35
N TYR A 86 1.11 -5.40 -9.90
CA TYR A 86 1.86 -6.65 -9.78
C TYR A 86 1.19 -7.68 -8.85
N MET A 87 0.46 -7.21 -7.83
CA MET A 87 -0.11 -8.07 -6.78
C MET A 87 -1.62 -8.31 -6.87
N ASP A 88 -2.33 -7.73 -7.83
CA ASP A 88 -3.80 -7.80 -7.85
C ASP A 88 -4.39 -8.78 -8.86
N GLY A 89 -3.57 -9.30 -9.78
CA GLY A 89 -3.99 -10.29 -10.78
C GLY A 89 -5.01 -9.77 -11.80
N PHE A 90 -5.22 -8.46 -11.86
CA PHE A 90 -6.12 -7.86 -12.85
C PHE A 90 -5.46 -7.78 -14.23
N GLU A 91 -6.26 -7.89 -15.28
CA GLU A 91 -5.77 -7.85 -16.66
C GLU A 91 -5.44 -6.43 -17.16
N ASP A 92 -5.92 -5.39 -16.46
CA ASP A 92 -5.66 -4.01 -16.84
C ASP A 92 -4.23 -3.56 -16.49
N ASN A 93 -3.70 -2.65 -17.30
CA ASN A 93 -2.37 -2.06 -17.11
C ASN A 93 -2.46 -0.57 -16.72
N VAL A 94 -3.55 -0.14 -16.09
CA VAL A 94 -3.74 1.27 -15.75
C VAL A 94 -2.87 1.65 -14.55
N ASP A 95 -2.01 2.64 -14.74
CA ASP A 95 -1.11 3.13 -13.71
C ASP A 95 -1.81 4.14 -12.79
N LEU A 96 -2.02 3.77 -11.53
CA LEU A 96 -2.64 4.64 -10.52
C LEU A 96 -1.64 5.51 -9.75
N ARG A 97 -0.33 5.28 -9.90
CA ARG A 97 0.70 6.04 -9.18
C ARG A 97 0.56 7.54 -9.39
N PRO A 98 0.35 8.09 -10.61
CA PRO A 98 0.27 9.54 -10.79
C PRO A 98 -0.80 10.26 -9.94
N PHE A 99 -1.78 9.52 -9.41
CA PHE A 99 -2.91 10.05 -8.64
C PHE A 99 -2.77 9.87 -7.13
N TRP A 100 -1.69 9.24 -6.64
CA TRP A 100 -1.56 8.82 -5.24
C TRP A 100 -1.65 9.98 -4.25
N LEU A 101 -1.05 11.13 -4.54
CA LEU A 101 -1.11 12.32 -3.69
C LEU A 101 -2.53 12.88 -3.58
N PHE A 102 -3.27 12.92 -4.69
CA PHE A 102 -4.67 13.36 -4.67
C PHE A 102 -5.51 12.40 -3.82
N MET A 103 -5.38 11.09 -4.05
CA MET A 103 -6.12 10.08 -3.29
C MET A 103 -5.80 10.16 -1.79
N LEU A 104 -4.53 10.33 -1.45
CA LEU A 104 -4.07 10.45 -0.06
C LEU A 104 -4.60 11.72 0.60
N TRP A 105 -4.52 12.87 -0.08
CA TRP A 105 -5.03 14.15 0.41
C TRP A 105 -6.54 14.09 0.70
N ARG A 106 -7.34 13.54 -0.23
CA ARG A 106 -8.78 13.37 -0.03
C ARG A 106 -9.06 12.43 1.14
N LEU A 107 -8.35 11.31 1.20
CA LEU A 107 -8.50 10.36 2.29
C LEU A 107 -8.14 10.98 3.65
N GLN A 108 -7.06 11.75 3.76
CA GLN A 108 -6.73 12.49 5.00
C GLN A 108 -7.79 13.53 5.36
N SER A 109 -8.38 14.19 4.36
CA SER A 109 -9.33 15.28 4.58
C SER A 109 -10.64 14.82 5.22
N HIS A 110 -11.18 13.66 4.80
CA HIS A 110 -12.49 13.20 5.27
C HIS A 110 -12.58 11.70 5.64
N GLY A 111 -11.51 10.92 5.48
CA GLY A 111 -11.41 9.52 5.92
C GLY A 111 -12.26 8.50 5.13
N GLY A 112 -12.92 8.92 4.06
CA GLY A 112 -13.91 8.10 3.35
C GLY A 112 -13.40 7.53 2.03
N VAL A 113 -13.07 6.23 1.95
CA VAL A 113 -12.59 5.59 0.70
C VAL A 113 -13.61 5.73 -0.44
N SER A 114 -14.88 5.40 -0.20
CA SER A 114 -15.92 5.49 -1.23
C SER A 114 -16.16 6.92 -1.70
N GLN A 115 -15.97 7.91 -0.83
CA GLN A 115 -16.05 9.32 -1.21
C GLN A 115 -14.83 9.73 -2.02
N MET A 116 -13.63 9.35 -1.59
CA MET A 116 -12.38 9.62 -2.31
C MET A 116 -12.41 9.02 -3.73
N ILE A 117 -12.90 7.79 -3.90
CA ILE A 117 -13.05 7.17 -5.22
C ILE A 117 -13.97 8.00 -6.13
N LYS A 118 -15.11 8.47 -5.62
CA LYS A 118 -16.02 9.34 -6.40
C LYS A 118 -15.34 10.65 -6.80
N GLU A 119 -14.57 11.24 -5.88
CA GLU A 119 -13.80 12.46 -6.15
C GLU A 119 -12.70 12.22 -7.19
N VAL A 120 -12.03 11.06 -7.19
CA VAL A 120 -11.08 10.65 -8.24
C VAL A 120 -11.77 10.54 -9.59
N CYS A 121 -12.90 9.82 -9.68
CA CYS A 121 -13.65 9.69 -10.92
C CYS A 121 -14.08 11.06 -11.48
N THR A 122 -14.44 11.99 -10.59
CA THR A 122 -14.88 13.34 -10.95
C THR A 122 -13.71 14.23 -11.37
N ALA A 123 -12.59 14.18 -10.66
CA ALA A 123 -11.40 14.99 -10.94
C ALA A 123 -10.62 14.49 -12.17
N PHE A 124 -10.65 13.18 -12.44
CA PHE A 124 -9.86 12.54 -13.49
C PHE A 124 -10.72 11.69 -14.44
N PRO A 125 -11.65 12.29 -15.21
CA PRO A 125 -12.48 11.54 -16.16
C PRO A 125 -11.67 10.87 -17.29
N ALA A 126 -10.46 11.38 -17.58
CA ALA A 126 -9.54 10.72 -18.49
C ALA A 126 -9.00 9.38 -17.94
N LEU A 127 -8.83 9.25 -16.63
CA LEU A 127 -8.45 8.00 -15.98
C LEU A 127 -9.58 6.97 -16.08
N VAL A 128 -10.83 7.39 -15.79
CA VAL A 128 -12.02 6.52 -15.89
C VAL A 128 -12.14 5.90 -17.28
N ARG A 129 -11.88 6.67 -18.33
CA ARG A 129 -11.94 6.22 -19.73
C ARG A 129 -10.89 5.17 -20.12
N GLN A 130 -9.86 4.96 -19.31
CA GLN A 130 -8.85 3.92 -19.57
C GLN A 130 -9.35 2.53 -19.18
N PHE A 131 -10.42 2.43 -18.39
CA PHE A 131 -10.99 1.16 -17.99
C PHE A 131 -12.07 0.72 -19.00
N PRO A 132 -11.93 -0.46 -19.62
CA PRO A 132 -12.96 -0.98 -20.50
C PRO A 132 -14.22 -1.32 -19.68
N PRO A 133 -15.43 -1.16 -20.24
CA PRO A 133 -16.61 -1.81 -19.69
C PRO A 133 -16.35 -3.32 -19.63
N ASN A 134 -16.50 -3.91 -18.45
CA ASN A 134 -16.21 -5.33 -18.23
C ASN A 134 -17.31 -5.99 -17.39
N GLU A 135 -17.18 -7.29 -17.16
CA GLU A 135 -18.14 -8.07 -16.37
C GLU A 135 -18.26 -7.60 -14.92
N PHE A 136 -17.30 -6.81 -14.42
CA PHE A 136 -17.28 -6.26 -13.08
C PHE A 136 -18.06 -4.93 -12.93
N GLY A 137 -18.62 -4.40 -14.02
CA GLY A 137 -19.57 -3.30 -14.02
C GLY A 137 -19.10 -2.05 -14.75
N ALA A 138 -19.58 -0.88 -14.30
CA ALA A 138 -19.22 0.41 -14.88
C ALA A 138 -17.71 0.71 -14.67
N PRO A 139 -17.05 1.45 -15.58
CA PRO A 139 -15.65 1.82 -15.46
C PRO A 139 -15.27 2.43 -14.10
N GLU A 140 -16.16 3.22 -13.49
CA GLU A 140 -15.97 3.80 -12.16
C GLU A 140 -15.95 2.74 -11.05
N SER A 141 -16.78 1.70 -11.17
CA SER A 141 -16.78 0.57 -10.24
C SER A 141 -15.47 -0.19 -10.34
N TYR A 142 -14.99 -0.45 -11.56
CA TYR A 142 -13.74 -1.17 -11.77
C TYR A 142 -12.51 -0.37 -11.33
N LEU A 143 -12.48 0.94 -11.61
CA LEU A 143 -11.47 1.85 -11.04
C LEU A 143 -11.52 1.83 -9.50
N GLY A 144 -12.71 1.82 -8.90
CA GLY A 144 -12.86 1.70 -7.46
C GLY A 144 -12.28 0.41 -6.88
N ILE A 145 -12.44 -0.72 -7.58
CA ILE A 145 -11.81 -2.01 -7.22
C ILE A 145 -10.29 -1.90 -7.30
N CYS A 146 -9.77 -1.34 -8.40
CA CYS A 146 -8.33 -1.14 -8.59
C CYS A 146 -7.73 -0.23 -7.52
N ILE A 147 -8.38 0.89 -7.18
CA ILE A 147 -7.93 1.79 -6.09
C ILE A 147 -7.86 1.05 -4.74
N LYS A 148 -8.88 0.23 -4.41
CA LYS A 148 -8.87 -0.54 -3.16
C LYS A 148 -7.75 -1.58 -3.10
N SER A 149 -7.46 -2.23 -4.22
CA SER A 149 -6.40 -3.23 -4.28
C SER A 149 -5.01 -2.58 -4.28
N ARG A 150 -4.79 -1.62 -5.18
CA ARG A 150 -3.48 -1.02 -5.46
C ARG A 150 -3.08 0.05 -4.45
N PHE A 151 -3.98 0.99 -4.15
CA PHE A 151 -3.68 2.10 -3.25
C PHE A 151 -3.96 1.74 -1.79
N ILE A 152 -5.17 1.24 -1.48
CA ILE A 152 -5.53 0.97 -0.08
C ILE A 152 -4.75 -0.23 0.47
N LYS A 153 -4.80 -1.41 -0.18
CA LYS A 153 -4.07 -2.61 0.29
C LYS A 153 -2.55 -2.48 0.05
N CYS A 154 -2.12 -2.36 -1.21
CA CYS A 154 -0.68 -2.48 -1.51
C CYS A 154 0.16 -1.27 -1.09
N PHE A 155 -0.42 -0.06 -0.98
CA PHE A 155 0.33 1.15 -0.59
C PHE A 155 0.03 1.63 0.82
N LEU A 156 -1.22 1.76 1.26
CA LEU A 156 -1.49 2.28 2.60
C LEU A 156 -1.36 1.22 3.70
N GLU A 157 -1.91 0.03 3.47
CA GLU A 157 -1.99 -1.01 4.49
C GLU A 157 -0.63 -1.67 4.74
N PHE A 158 0.10 -2.06 3.68
CA PHE A 158 1.47 -2.62 3.82
C PHE A 158 2.47 -1.68 4.49
N TRP A 159 2.25 -0.38 4.36
CA TRP A 159 3.09 0.65 4.99
C TRP A 159 2.62 1.04 6.40
N GLY A 160 1.56 0.41 6.91
CA GLY A 160 1.01 0.69 8.24
C GLY A 160 0.38 2.09 8.35
N PHE A 161 0.05 2.73 7.24
CA PHE A 161 -0.62 4.02 7.22
C PHE A 161 -2.11 3.90 7.55
N ILE A 162 -2.69 2.74 7.27
CA ILE A 162 -4.05 2.40 7.67
C ILE A 162 -4.10 0.98 8.24
N THR A 163 -5.13 0.68 9.01
CA THR A 163 -5.49 -0.68 9.41
C THR A 163 -6.89 -1.02 8.91
N ARG A 164 -7.07 -2.24 8.41
CA ARG A 164 -8.36 -2.75 7.94
C ARG A 164 -8.89 -3.80 8.90
N ASN A 165 -10.19 -3.72 9.21
CA ASN A 165 -10.86 -4.82 9.88
C ASN A 165 -11.28 -5.87 8.84
N PRO A 166 -10.75 -7.11 8.88
CA PRO A 166 -11.03 -8.17 7.91
C PRO A 166 -12.49 -8.63 7.88
N GLY A 167 -13.28 -8.37 8.93
CA GLY A 167 -14.69 -8.80 9.03
C GLY A 167 -15.71 -7.99 8.20
N ARG A 168 -15.29 -7.00 7.38
CA ARG A 168 -16.19 -6.05 6.69
C ARG A 168 -16.29 -6.19 5.18
N LEU A 169 -15.93 -7.34 4.60
CA LEU A 169 -16.15 -7.60 3.16
C LEU A 169 -17.64 -7.66 2.73
N SER A 170 -18.59 -7.65 3.67
CA SER A 170 -20.03 -7.65 3.36
C SER A 170 -20.61 -6.23 3.25
N GLY A 171 -20.51 -5.64 2.05
CA GLY A 171 -21.51 -4.71 1.51
C GLY A 171 -21.65 -3.29 2.12
N LYS A 172 -20.98 -2.97 3.23
CA LYS A 172 -20.92 -1.60 3.79
C LYS A 172 -19.51 -1.27 4.28
N GLU A 173 -18.59 -1.13 3.34
CA GLU A 173 -17.23 -0.65 3.64
C GLU A 173 -17.29 0.82 4.10
N ARG A 174 -17.41 1.01 5.40
CA ARG A 174 -16.78 2.15 6.07
C ARG A 174 -15.45 1.64 6.58
N LEU A 175 -14.33 2.24 6.15
CA LEU A 175 -13.18 2.38 7.06
C LEU A 175 -13.75 2.85 8.40
N PRO A 176 -13.32 2.29 9.54
CA PRO A 176 -13.96 2.56 10.82
C PRO A 176 -13.75 4.03 11.23
N GLY A 177 -14.54 4.97 10.70
CA GLY A 177 -14.38 6.41 10.92
C GLY A 177 -12.91 6.85 10.83
N LYS A 178 -12.55 7.89 11.59
CA LYS A 178 -11.14 8.29 11.81
C LYS A 178 -10.25 7.19 12.42
N GLY A 179 -10.79 6.03 12.81
CA GLY A 179 -10.08 4.95 13.50
C GLY A 179 -9.29 3.99 12.60
N GLY A 180 -9.48 4.03 11.28
CA GLY A 180 -8.68 3.22 10.35
C GLY A 180 -7.37 3.88 9.91
N ILE A 181 -7.25 5.20 10.06
CA ILE A 181 -6.05 5.97 9.69
C ILE A 181 -5.09 5.96 10.88
N GLN A 182 -3.86 5.52 10.64
CA GLN A 182 -2.85 5.44 11.69
C GLN A 182 -2.14 6.78 11.91
N PRO A 183 -1.66 7.07 13.14
CA PRO A 183 -0.88 8.28 13.41
C PRO A 183 0.31 8.45 12.46
N LEU A 184 0.93 7.34 12.05
CA LEU A 184 2.03 7.33 11.09
C LEU A 184 1.68 8.05 9.78
N LEU A 185 0.46 7.86 9.25
CA LEU A 185 0.02 8.52 8.03
C LEU A 185 -0.03 10.04 8.20
N MET A 186 -0.58 10.50 9.34
CA MET A 186 -0.72 11.93 9.64
C MET A 186 0.63 12.61 9.95
N GLN A 187 1.58 11.84 10.49
CA GLN A 187 2.94 12.32 10.77
C GLN A 187 3.84 12.31 9.52
N THR A 188 3.53 11.47 8.54
CA THR A 188 4.34 11.33 7.31
C THR A 188 3.93 12.35 6.25
N PHE A 189 2.62 12.57 6.07
CA PHE A 189 2.10 13.41 4.99
C PHE A 189 1.35 14.61 5.53
N HIS A 190 1.77 15.80 5.12
CA HIS A 190 1.17 17.07 5.47
C HIS A 190 0.78 17.80 4.19
N PHE A 191 -0.48 18.20 4.07
CA PHE A 191 -0.98 18.98 2.94
C PHE A 191 -1.40 20.36 3.43
N ASP A 192 -0.68 21.38 2.98
CA ASP A 192 -1.06 22.78 3.18
C ASP A 192 -1.92 23.23 1.99
N VAL A 193 -3.24 23.12 2.12
CA VAL A 193 -4.16 23.71 1.16
C VAL A 193 -4.39 25.16 1.57
N LYS A 194 -3.83 26.09 0.79
CA LYS A 194 -4.10 27.52 0.92
C LYS A 194 -5.43 27.89 0.28
#